data_AF-A0A2N1VMM9-F1
#
_entry.id   AF-A0A2N1VMM9-F1
#
_cell.length_a   1.000
_cell.length_b   1.000
_cell.length_c   1.000
_cell.angle_alpha   90.00
_cell.angle_beta   90.00
_cell.angle_gamma   90.00
#
_symmetry.space_group_name_H-M   'P 1'
#
loop_
_entity.id
_entity.type
_entity.pdbx_description
1 polymer ?
#
loop_
_entity_poly.entity_id
_entity_poly.type
_entity_poly.pdbx_seq_one_letter_code
_entity_poly.pdbx_strand_id
1 'polypeptide(L)'
;MNKYIIFTNVLNNNLDLVMKNLKVFPKLFISGFILAFMMSLLTHCPESNPVIPVDETAVETPALKQLSDEVINAFKSGSKDAVLNLLYDDYKFIYDDFDATTEQMQKFAEAINKRKIIFANELYAEYEITIDEQTYTIAYSNFGDGNWVLQRF
;
A
#
# COMPACT_ATOMS: atom_id res chain seq x y z
N MET A 1 73.39 4.09 28.93
CA MET A 1 72.36 5.16 28.99
C MET A 1 71.62 5.22 27.65
N ASN A 2 70.50 4.49 27.45
CA ASN A 2 69.68 4.68 26.24
C ASN A 2 68.26 4.06 26.31
N LYS A 3 67.65 3.93 27.50
CA LYS A 3 66.29 3.39 27.67
C LYS A 3 65.20 4.44 27.94
N TYR A 4 65.58 5.70 28.22
CA TYR A 4 64.61 6.76 28.57
C TYR A 4 64.09 7.58 27.37
N ILE A 5 64.75 7.52 26.21
CA ILE A 5 64.38 8.33 25.03
C ILE A 5 63.23 7.70 24.22
N ILE A 6 63.08 6.37 24.29
CA ILE A 6 62.05 5.66 23.51
C ILE A 6 60.65 5.82 24.13
N PHE A 7 60.54 5.86 25.46
CA PHE A 7 59.24 5.97 26.15
C PHE A 7 58.60 7.36 26.01
N THR A 8 59.39 8.43 25.92
CA THR A 8 58.88 9.81 25.78
C THR A 8 58.30 10.09 24.39
N ASN A 9 58.87 9.52 23.32
CA ASN A 9 58.33 9.70 21.96
C ASN A 9 57.01 8.93 21.71
N VAL A 10 56.80 7.78 22.35
CA VAL A 10 55.57 6.98 22.18
C VAL A 10 54.38 7.60 22.93
N LEU A 11 54.62 8.25 24.07
CA LEU A 11 53.59 8.95 24.84
C LEU A 11 53.13 10.25 24.15
N ASN A 12 54.05 11.03 23.57
CA ASN A 12 53.70 12.28 22.88
C ASN A 12 52.88 12.04 21.60
N ASN A 13 53.23 11.02 20.81
CA ASN A 13 52.50 10.70 19.58
C ASN A 13 51.06 10.21 19.83
N ASN A 14 50.81 9.49 20.94
CA ASN A 14 49.46 9.05 21.30
C ASN A 14 48.60 10.21 21.84
N LEU A 15 49.19 11.14 22.59
CA LEU A 15 48.46 12.33 23.08
C LEU A 15 48.03 13.26 21.93
N ASP A 16 48.88 13.47 20.94
CA ASP A 16 48.54 14.30 19.76
C ASP A 16 47.43 13.69 18.91
N LEU A 17 47.37 12.36 18.79
CA LEU A 17 46.31 11.66 18.07
C LEU A 17 44.95 11.79 18.79
N VAL A 18 44.95 11.63 20.12
CA VAL A 18 43.75 11.79 20.96
C VAL A 18 43.25 13.23 20.94
N MET A 19 44.15 14.22 21.03
CA MET A 19 43.79 15.64 20.98
C MET A 19 43.28 16.09 19.59
N LYS A 20 43.80 15.53 18.49
CA LYS A 20 43.27 15.78 17.14
C LYS A 20 41.86 15.23 16.99
N ASN A 21 41.58 14.02 17.47
CA ASN A 21 40.24 13.43 17.42
C ASN A 21 39.24 14.17 18.33
N LEU A 22 39.68 14.71 19.47
CA LEU A 22 38.84 15.52 20.36
C LEU A 22 38.35 16.83 19.71
N LYS A 23 39.12 17.41 18.78
CA LYS A 23 38.76 18.66 18.08
C LYS A 23 37.83 18.46 16.87
N VAL A 24 37.73 17.23 16.37
CA VAL A 24 36.86 16.86 15.23
C VAL A 24 35.48 16.42 15.73
N PHE A 25 35.41 15.80 16.91
CA PHE A 25 34.18 15.34 17.54
C PHE A 25 33.07 16.41 17.68
N PRO A 26 33.34 17.64 18.17
CA PRO A 26 32.28 18.65 18.28
C PRO A 26 31.81 19.15 16.90
N LYS A 27 32.69 19.14 15.89
CA LYS A 27 32.33 19.56 14.53
C LYS A 27 31.39 18.56 13.85
N LEU A 28 31.64 17.26 14.05
CA LEU A 28 30.76 16.21 13.56
C LEU A 28 29.41 16.22 14.27
N PHE A 29 29.39 16.43 15.59
CA PHE A 29 28.15 16.54 16.36
C PHE A 29 27.28 17.73 15.92
N ILE A 30 27.89 18.91 15.73
CA ILE A 30 27.19 20.11 15.23
C ILE A 30 26.67 19.87 13.82
N SER A 31 27.45 19.23 12.93
CA SER A 31 27.00 18.92 11.58
C SER A 31 25.79 17.97 11.55
N GLY A 32 25.78 16.96 12.43
CA GLY A 32 24.66 16.03 12.56
C GLY A 32 23.40 16.71 13.09
N PHE A 33 23.54 17.60 14.06
CA PHE A 33 22.42 18.36 14.60
C PHE A 33 21.79 19.31 13.56
N ILE A 34 22.61 20.01 12.77
CA ILE A 34 22.12 20.89 11.69
C ILE A 34 21.39 20.08 10.62
N LEU A 35 21.92 18.91 10.24
CA LEU A 35 21.29 18.04 9.25
C LEU A 35 19.93 17.50 9.74
N ALA A 36 19.85 17.06 11.00
CA ALA A 36 18.60 16.61 11.60
C ALA A 36 17.56 17.73 11.70
N PHE A 37 17.99 18.96 12.04
CA PHE A 37 17.11 20.12 12.09
C PHE A 37 16.57 20.48 10.70
N MET A 38 17.41 20.46 9.65
CA MET A 38 16.95 20.67 8.28
C MET A 38 15.93 19.62 7.82
N MET A 39 16.13 18.35 8.17
CA MET A 39 15.16 17.29 7.86
C MET A 39 13.83 17.51 8.58
N SER A 40 13.84 18.00 9.83
CA SER A 40 12.60 18.28 10.58
C SER A 40 11.76 19.41 9.97
N LEU A 41 12.39 20.39 9.31
CA LEU A 41 11.69 21.48 8.63
C LEU A 41 10.99 21.01 7.35
N LEU A 42 11.45 19.92 6.73
CA LEU A 42 10.84 19.34 5.53
C LEU A 42 9.65 18.41 5.86
N THR A 43 9.53 17.93 7.10
CA THR A 43 8.42 17.05 7.53
C THR A 43 7.27 17.81 8.18
N HIS A 44 7.39 19.13 8.36
CA HIS A 44 6.26 19.95 8.79
C HIS A 44 5.33 20.19 7.60
N CYS A 45 4.46 19.21 7.37
CA CYS A 45 3.29 19.42 6.54
C CYS A 45 2.48 20.56 7.20
N PRO A 46 2.18 21.66 6.51
CA PRO A 46 1.33 22.69 7.08
C PRO A 46 0.03 22.03 7.52
N GLU A 47 -0.43 22.40 8.72
CA GLU A 47 -1.69 21.93 9.29
C GLU A 47 -2.84 22.52 8.45
N SER A 48 -3.00 22.02 7.23
CA SER A 48 -4.22 22.22 6.47
C SER A 48 -5.28 21.46 7.24
N ASN A 49 -6.30 22.18 7.72
CA ASN A 49 -7.53 21.57 8.18
C ASN A 49 -7.88 20.43 7.22
N PRO A 50 -8.21 19.23 7.71
CA PRO A 50 -8.58 18.13 6.83
C PRO A 50 -9.67 18.65 5.91
N VAL A 51 -9.36 18.76 4.62
CA VAL A 51 -10.38 18.98 3.61
C VAL A 51 -11.18 17.70 3.68
N ILE A 52 -12.33 17.76 4.35
CA ILE A 52 -13.32 16.70 4.24
C ILE A 52 -13.56 16.60 2.74
N PRO A 53 -13.17 15.49 2.08
CA PRO A 53 -13.47 15.33 0.67
C PRO A 53 -14.97 15.57 0.55
N VAL A 54 -15.37 16.51 -0.30
CA VAL A 54 -16.77 16.59 -0.68
C VAL A 54 -17.10 15.19 -1.17
N ASP A 55 -18.05 14.54 -0.51
CA ASP A 55 -18.50 13.19 -0.81
C ASP A 55 -19.11 13.23 -2.22
N GLU A 56 -18.25 13.18 -3.24
CA GLU A 56 -18.65 12.98 -4.61
C GLU A 56 -19.41 11.67 -4.59
N THR A 57 -20.71 11.78 -4.81
CA THR A 57 -21.61 10.65 -4.70
C THR A 57 -21.12 9.61 -5.69
N ALA A 58 -20.55 8.49 -5.20
CA ALA A 58 -19.94 7.49 -6.07
C ALA A 58 -20.96 7.06 -7.14
N VAL A 59 -20.63 7.30 -8.42
CA VAL A 59 -21.52 6.99 -9.54
C VAL A 59 -21.04 5.72 -10.24
N GLU A 60 -21.93 4.74 -10.35
CA GLU A 60 -21.65 3.56 -11.17
C GLU A 60 -21.69 3.93 -12.66
N THR A 61 -20.57 3.74 -13.34
CA THR A 61 -20.46 3.97 -14.78
C THR A 61 -20.98 2.76 -15.58
N PRO A 62 -21.33 2.92 -16.87
CA PRO A 62 -21.72 1.80 -17.71
C PRO A 62 -20.68 0.67 -17.78
N ALA A 63 -19.39 1.01 -17.77
CA ALA A 63 -18.30 0.03 -17.79
C ALA A 63 -18.25 -0.79 -16.50
N LEU A 64 -18.41 -0.14 -15.35
CA LEU A 64 -18.48 -0.81 -14.05
C LEU A 64 -19.72 -1.73 -13.94
N LYS A 65 -20.84 -1.29 -14.52
CA LYS A 65 -22.05 -2.10 -14.60
C LYS A 65 -21.84 -3.35 -15.48
N GLN A 66 -21.20 -3.18 -16.63
CA GLN A 66 -20.87 -4.31 -17.51
C GLN A 66 -19.95 -5.30 -16.81
N LEU A 67 -18.86 -4.84 -16.19
CA LEU A 67 -17.98 -5.73 -15.42
C LEU A 67 -18.76 -6.45 -14.32
N SER A 68 -19.66 -5.76 -13.61
CA SER A 68 -20.49 -6.41 -12.60
C SER A 68 -21.36 -7.52 -13.17
N ASP A 69 -21.93 -7.34 -14.36
CA ASP A 69 -22.72 -8.37 -15.03
C ASP A 69 -21.84 -9.58 -15.43
N GLU A 70 -20.61 -9.33 -15.88
CA GLU A 70 -19.61 -10.38 -16.19
C GLU A 70 -19.21 -11.16 -14.92
N VAL A 71 -18.94 -10.45 -13.82
CA VAL A 71 -18.66 -11.05 -12.49
C VAL A 71 -19.85 -11.90 -12.04
N ILE A 72 -21.07 -11.36 -12.09
CA ILE A 72 -22.29 -12.10 -11.73
C ILE A 72 -22.41 -13.39 -12.56
N ASN A 73 -22.17 -13.33 -13.86
CA ASN A 73 -22.27 -14.50 -14.73
C ASN A 73 -21.18 -15.54 -14.45
N ALA A 74 -19.94 -15.11 -14.20
CA ALA A 74 -18.84 -16.00 -13.84
C ALA A 74 -19.14 -16.75 -12.53
N PHE A 75 -19.56 -16.04 -11.48
CA PHE A 75 -19.94 -16.68 -10.20
C PHE A 75 -21.19 -17.56 -10.34
N LYS A 76 -22.21 -17.15 -11.11
CA LYS A 76 -23.40 -17.99 -11.37
C LYS A 76 -23.06 -19.32 -12.05
N SER A 77 -22.04 -19.32 -12.91
CA SER A 77 -21.61 -20.52 -13.64
C SER A 77 -21.05 -21.61 -12.73
N GLY A 78 -20.60 -21.27 -11.52
CA GLY A 78 -19.90 -22.19 -10.62
C GLY A 78 -18.50 -22.59 -11.09
N SER A 79 -17.98 -21.96 -12.15
CA SER A 79 -16.65 -22.24 -12.69
C SER A 79 -15.61 -21.31 -12.05
N LYS A 80 -14.64 -21.91 -11.35
CA LYS A 80 -13.49 -21.19 -10.83
C LYS A 80 -12.70 -20.50 -11.93
N ASP A 81 -12.47 -21.18 -13.05
CA ASP A 81 -11.74 -20.61 -14.19
C ASP A 81 -12.44 -19.37 -14.76
N ALA A 82 -13.78 -19.38 -14.81
CA ALA A 82 -14.54 -18.21 -15.25
C ALA A 82 -14.31 -17.00 -14.33
N VAL A 83 -14.25 -17.21 -13.01
CA VAL A 83 -13.96 -16.15 -12.04
C VAL A 83 -12.50 -15.70 -12.15
N LEU A 84 -11.55 -16.63 -12.24
CA LEU A 84 -10.13 -16.32 -12.35
C LEU A 84 -9.83 -15.49 -13.60
N ASN A 85 -10.51 -15.75 -14.72
CA ASN A 85 -10.36 -14.97 -15.95
C ASN A 85 -10.83 -13.51 -15.86
N LEU A 86 -11.49 -13.12 -14.77
CA LEU A 86 -11.86 -11.73 -14.51
C LEU A 86 -10.81 -10.98 -13.68
N LEU A 87 -9.75 -11.64 -13.22
CA LEU A 87 -8.62 -11.04 -12.53
C LEU A 87 -7.47 -10.78 -13.52
N TYR A 88 -6.59 -9.84 -13.20
CA TYR A 88 -5.28 -9.80 -13.87
C TYR A 88 -4.50 -11.08 -13.59
N ASP A 89 -3.74 -11.55 -14.59
CA ASP A 89 -2.92 -12.75 -14.48
C ASP A 89 -2.01 -12.73 -13.26
N ASP A 90 -1.41 -11.56 -12.96
CA ASP A 90 -0.54 -11.35 -11.82
C ASP A 90 -1.22 -11.52 -10.45
N TYR A 91 -2.56 -11.51 -10.37
CA TYR A 91 -3.30 -11.70 -9.11
C TYR A 91 -3.98 -13.06 -8.98
N LYS A 92 -4.04 -13.86 -10.05
CA LYS A 92 -4.71 -15.17 -10.04
C LYS A 92 -4.13 -16.08 -8.95
N PHE A 93 -2.82 -16.05 -8.74
CA PHE A 93 -2.13 -16.87 -7.74
C PHE A 93 -2.64 -16.68 -6.30
N ILE A 94 -3.19 -15.49 -5.97
CA ILE A 94 -3.76 -15.21 -4.64
C ILE A 94 -5.02 -16.05 -4.41
N TYR A 95 -5.70 -16.41 -5.49
CA TYR A 95 -6.99 -17.12 -5.51
C TYR A 95 -6.87 -18.55 -6.06
N ASP A 96 -5.65 -19.05 -6.29
CA ASP A 96 -5.41 -20.40 -6.79
C ASP A 96 -5.96 -21.49 -5.87
N ASP A 97 -6.11 -21.20 -4.58
CA ASP A 97 -6.63 -22.12 -3.56
C ASP A 97 -8.05 -21.79 -3.10
N PHE A 98 -8.72 -20.79 -3.71
CA PHE A 98 -10.10 -20.50 -3.38
C PHE A 98 -10.97 -21.72 -3.76
N ASP A 99 -11.60 -22.31 -2.74
CA ASP A 99 -12.44 -23.50 -2.83
C ASP A 99 -13.83 -23.16 -2.30
N ALA A 100 -14.71 -22.78 -3.22
CA ALA A 100 -16.11 -22.52 -2.92
C ALA A 100 -16.98 -23.46 -3.74
N THR A 101 -18.06 -23.93 -3.13
CA THR A 101 -19.07 -24.73 -3.82
C THR A 101 -19.80 -23.89 -4.86
N THR A 102 -20.37 -24.53 -5.86
CA THR A 102 -21.24 -23.85 -6.84
C THR A 102 -22.37 -23.08 -6.16
N GLU A 103 -22.94 -23.61 -5.08
CA GLU A 103 -23.99 -22.94 -4.30
C GLU A 103 -23.46 -21.66 -3.63
N GLN A 104 -22.28 -21.70 -3.03
CA GLN A 104 -21.63 -20.52 -2.43
C GLN A 104 -21.34 -19.45 -3.50
N MET A 105 -20.84 -19.84 -4.68
CA MET A 105 -20.60 -18.91 -5.79
C MET A 105 -21.91 -18.28 -6.30
N GLN A 106 -22.98 -19.07 -6.45
CA GLN A 106 -24.29 -18.56 -6.87
C GLN A 106 -24.86 -17.57 -5.85
N LYS A 107 -24.75 -17.88 -4.56
CA LYS A 107 -25.14 -16.98 -3.47
C LYS A 107 -24.35 -15.67 -3.49
N PHE A 108 -23.04 -15.75 -3.77
CA PHE A 108 -22.21 -14.57 -3.95
C PHE A 108 -22.70 -13.71 -5.13
N ALA A 109 -23.03 -14.33 -6.26
CA ALA A 109 -23.60 -13.63 -7.42
C ALA A 109 -24.95 -12.96 -7.13
N GLU A 110 -25.81 -13.58 -6.31
CA GLU A 110 -27.05 -12.95 -5.84
C GLU A 110 -26.79 -11.73 -4.96
N ALA A 111 -25.74 -11.77 -4.14
CA ALA A 111 -25.34 -10.62 -3.31
C ALA A 111 -24.80 -9.48 -4.17
N ILE A 112 -23.99 -9.76 -5.20
CA ILE A 112 -23.49 -8.74 -6.15
C ILE A 112 -24.64 -8.05 -6.92
N ASN A 113 -25.74 -8.76 -7.19
CA ASN A 113 -26.92 -8.14 -7.81
C ASN A 113 -27.57 -7.07 -6.93
N LYS A 114 -27.36 -7.11 -5.62
CA LYS A 114 -27.87 -6.15 -4.63
C LYS A 114 -26.79 -5.20 -4.12
N ARG A 115 -25.63 -5.18 -4.78
CA ARG A 115 -24.47 -4.38 -4.36
C ARG A 115 -24.82 -2.90 -4.25
N LYS A 116 -24.12 -2.24 -3.34
CA LYS A 116 -24.17 -0.78 -3.17
C LYS A 116 -22.79 -0.22 -3.44
N ILE A 117 -22.68 0.72 -4.36
CA ILE A 117 -21.41 1.41 -4.59
C ILE A 117 -21.04 2.25 -3.36
N ILE A 118 -19.82 2.11 -2.87
CA ILE A 118 -19.30 2.88 -1.73
C ILE A 118 -18.21 3.87 -2.15
N PHE A 119 -17.49 3.56 -3.22
CA PHE A 119 -16.46 4.44 -3.77
C PHE A 119 -16.29 4.16 -5.26
N ALA A 120 -16.05 5.20 -6.05
CA ALA A 120 -15.62 5.05 -7.44
C ALA A 120 -14.83 6.26 -7.91
N ASN A 121 -13.76 5.99 -8.65
CA ASN A 121 -13.03 6.97 -9.45
C ASN A 121 -12.64 6.32 -10.80
N GLU A 122 -11.75 6.99 -11.55
CA GLU A 122 -11.35 6.53 -12.89
C GLU A 122 -10.58 5.19 -12.90
N LEU A 123 -9.97 4.79 -11.79
CA LEU A 123 -9.06 3.63 -11.71
C LEU A 123 -9.50 2.55 -10.73
N TYR A 124 -10.44 2.86 -9.84
CA TYR A 124 -10.86 1.97 -8.77
C TYR A 124 -12.32 2.20 -8.40
N ALA A 125 -13.03 1.11 -8.14
CA ALA A 125 -14.38 1.13 -7.62
C ALA A 125 -14.54 0.06 -6.54
N GLU A 126 -15.34 0.38 -5.53
CA GLU A 126 -15.60 -0.51 -4.42
C GLU A 126 -17.09 -0.54 -4.12
N TYR A 127 -17.57 -1.75 -3.84
CA TYR A 127 -18.95 -2.03 -3.58
C TYR A 127 -19.10 -2.81 -2.28
N GLU A 128 -20.17 -2.51 -1.58
CA GLU A 128 -20.67 -3.24 -0.45
C GLU A 128 -21.66 -4.32 -0.92
N ILE A 129 -21.50 -5.54 -0.39
CA ILE A 129 -22.43 -6.65 -0.59
C ILE A 129 -22.79 -7.27 0.77
N THR A 130 -23.95 -7.92 0.85
CA THR A 130 -24.41 -8.59 2.07
C THR A 130 -24.67 -10.06 1.80
N ILE A 131 -24.06 -10.93 2.61
CA ILE A 131 -24.22 -12.39 2.57
C ILE A 131 -24.41 -12.85 4.02
N ASP A 132 -25.49 -13.56 4.30
CA ASP A 132 -25.78 -14.08 5.66
C ASP A 132 -25.72 -13.00 6.75
N GLU A 133 -26.35 -11.85 6.48
CA GLU A 133 -26.39 -10.67 7.37
C GLU A 133 -25.03 -10.01 7.64
N GLN A 134 -23.96 -10.53 7.03
CA GLN A 134 -22.62 -9.98 7.12
C GLN A 134 -22.31 -9.14 5.88
N THR A 135 -21.73 -7.97 6.12
CA THR A 135 -21.31 -7.04 5.07
C THR A 135 -19.87 -7.33 4.65
N TYR A 136 -19.66 -7.38 3.34
CA TYR A 136 -18.36 -7.57 2.69
C TYR A 136 -18.15 -6.51 1.61
N THR A 137 -16.92 -6.44 1.10
CA THR A 137 -16.56 -5.53 0.01
C THR A 137 -15.95 -6.27 -1.15
N ILE A 138 -16.36 -5.87 -2.36
CA ILE A 138 -15.80 -6.30 -3.64
C ILE A 138 -15.21 -5.07 -4.32
N ALA A 139 -14.06 -5.22 -4.96
CA ALA A 139 -13.42 -4.10 -5.64
C ALA A 139 -13.06 -4.43 -7.08
N TYR A 140 -13.15 -3.41 -7.93
CA TYR A 140 -12.75 -3.44 -9.32
C TYR A 140 -11.64 -2.42 -9.54
N SER A 141 -10.76 -2.71 -10.49
CA SER A 141 -9.66 -1.82 -10.85
C SER A 141 -9.50 -1.71 -12.36
N ASN A 142 -8.93 -0.58 -12.78
CA ASN A 142 -8.48 -0.32 -14.14
C ASN A 142 -7.09 0.32 -14.01
N PHE A 143 -6.08 -0.28 -14.64
CA PHE A 143 -4.70 0.21 -14.57
C PHE A 143 -4.39 1.34 -15.57
N GLY A 144 -5.41 2.05 -16.04
CA GLY A 144 -5.31 3.15 -16.99
C GLY A 144 -5.37 2.71 -18.45
N ASP A 145 -5.62 1.44 -18.72
CA ASP A 145 -5.80 0.88 -20.07
C ASP A 145 -7.25 0.90 -20.56
N GLY A 146 -8.19 1.28 -19.67
CA GLY A 146 -9.62 1.31 -19.97
C GLY A 146 -10.34 -0.02 -19.68
N ASN A 147 -9.61 -1.07 -19.33
CA ASN A 147 -10.18 -2.40 -19.06
C ASN A 147 -10.38 -2.56 -17.55
N TRP A 148 -11.64 -2.63 -17.15
CA TRP A 148 -11.99 -2.91 -15.77
C TRP A 148 -11.92 -4.40 -15.50
N VAL A 149 -11.34 -4.78 -14.37
CA VAL A 149 -11.26 -6.16 -13.92
C VAL A 149 -11.70 -6.30 -12.47
N LEU A 150 -11.98 -7.53 -12.05
CA LEU A 150 -12.16 -7.88 -10.65
C LEU A 150 -10.81 -7.80 -9.93
N GLN A 151 -10.70 -6.99 -8.88
CA GLN A 151 -9.47 -6.82 -8.09
C GLN A 151 -9.47 -7.70 -6.84
N ARG A 152 -10.61 -7.76 -6.13
CA ARG A 152 -10.78 -8.57 -4.93
C ARG A 152 -12.25 -8.91 -4.68
N PHE A 153 -12.48 -10.05 -4.07
CA PHE A 153 -13.78 -10.56 -3.61
C PHE A 153 -13.59 -11.45 -2.37
#